data_AF-G7NNJ8-F1
#
_entry.id   AF-G7NNJ8-F1
#
_cell.length_a   1.000
_cell.length_b   1.000
_cell.length_c   1.000
_cell.angle_alpha   90.00
_cell.angle_beta   90.00
_cell.angle_gamma   90.00
#
_symmetry.space_group_name_H-M   'P 1'
#
loop_
_entity.id
_entity.type
_entity.pdbx_description
1 polymer ?
#
loop_
_entity_poly.entity_id
_entity_poly.type
_entity_poly.pdbx_seq_one_letter_code
_entity_poly.pdbx_strand_id
1 'polypeptide(L)'
;WCSKRQLVDLVMEGVWQELLDSAQIEICVADWWGARENCGCVYQLRVRLLDVYEKEVVKFSASPDPVLQWTERGCRQVSHVFTNFGKGIRYVSFEQYGRDVSSWVGHYGALVTHSSVRVRIRLS
;
A
#
# COMPACT_ATOMS: atom_id res chain seq x y z
N TRP A 1 -8.09 15.34 4.21
CA TRP A 1 -7.39 14.05 4.01
C TRP A 1 -7.46 13.27 5.31
N CYS A 2 -7.94 12.03 5.25
CA CYS A 2 -7.74 11.04 6.29
C CYS A 2 -6.62 10.10 5.85
N SER A 3 -5.79 9.64 6.78
CA SER A 3 -4.74 8.68 6.47
C SER A 3 -4.58 7.63 7.57
N LYS A 4 -4.08 6.46 7.19
CA LYS A 4 -3.65 5.41 8.11
C LYS A 4 -2.30 4.85 7.67
N ARG A 5 -1.47 4.50 8.65
CA ARG A 5 -0.15 3.90 8.43
C ARG A 5 -0.02 2.64 9.26
N GLN A 6 0.54 1.59 8.67
CA GLN A 6 1.06 0.42 9.38
C GLN A 6 2.53 0.23 9.03
N LEU A 7 3.35 -0.05 10.04
CA LEU A 7 4.74 -0.44 9.87
C LEU A 7 4.84 -1.94 10.19
N VAL A 8 5.25 -2.72 9.20
CA VAL A 8 5.38 -4.19 9.32
C VAL A 8 6.86 -4.51 9.48
N ASP A 9 7.23 -5.15 10.58
CA ASP A 9 8.57 -5.70 10.77
C ASP A 9 8.63 -7.12 10.19
N LEU A 10 9.30 -7.26 9.04
CA LEU A 10 9.31 -8.52 8.29
C LEU A 10 9.98 -9.66 9.06
N VAL A 11 10.95 -9.36 9.92
CA VAL A 11 11.65 -10.39 10.69
C VAL A 11 10.85 -10.80 11.91
N MET A 12 10.14 -9.87 12.55
CA MET A 12 9.18 -10.21 13.61
C MET A 12 8.00 -11.04 13.07
N GLU A 13 7.61 -10.82 11.82
CA GLU A 13 6.63 -11.67 11.10
C GLU A 13 7.23 -13.01 10.63
N GLY A 14 8.50 -13.29 10.92
CA GLY A 14 9.15 -14.59 10.71
C GLY A 14 10.00 -14.72 9.44
N VAL A 15 10.21 -13.64 8.68
CA VAL A 15 11.07 -13.67 7.48
C VAL A 15 12.52 -13.43 7.87
N TRP A 16 13.40 -14.39 7.63
CA TRP A 16 14.80 -14.29 8.06
C TRP A 16 15.56 -13.19 7.30
N GLN A 17 16.49 -12.50 7.97
CA GLN A 17 17.23 -11.39 7.37
C GLN A 17 18.05 -11.85 6.15
N GLU A 18 18.65 -13.04 6.21
CA GLU A 18 19.43 -13.63 5.13
C GLU A 18 18.57 -13.88 3.89
N LEU A 19 17.30 -14.24 4.08
CA LEU A 19 16.33 -14.41 3.01
C LEU A 19 15.89 -13.05 2.44
N LEU A 20 15.69 -12.03 3.29
CA LEU A 20 15.40 -10.66 2.85
C LEU A 20 16.53 -10.05 2.02
N ASP A 21 17.77 -10.36 2.38
CA ASP A 21 18.98 -9.92 1.68
C ASP A 21 19.30 -10.78 0.46
N SER A 22 18.52 -11.83 0.21
CA SER A 22 18.63 -12.65 -0.99
C SER A 22 17.92 -11.98 -2.17
N ALA A 23 18.38 -12.26 -3.39
CA ALA A 23 17.66 -11.87 -4.60
C ALA A 23 16.47 -12.82 -4.93
N GLN A 24 16.13 -13.73 -4.03
CA GLN A 24 15.18 -14.81 -4.26
C GLN A 24 13.78 -14.51 -3.73
N ILE A 25 13.51 -13.30 -3.24
CA ILE A 25 12.18 -12.93 -2.77
C ILE A 25 11.61 -11.72 -3.47
N GLU A 26 10.29 -11.60 -3.35
CA GLU A 26 9.52 -10.45 -3.75
C GLU A 26 8.62 -10.02 -2.59
N ILE A 27 8.38 -8.73 -2.48
CA ILE A 27 7.40 -8.17 -1.56
C ILE A 27 6.21 -7.68 -2.39
N CYS A 28 5.12 -8.42 -2.32
CA CYS A 28 3.87 -8.09 -3.00
C CYS A 28 2.99 -7.27 -2.06
N VAL A 29 2.51 -6.12 -2.53
CA VAL A 29 1.54 -5.29 -1.82
C VAL A 29 0.29 -5.11 -2.64
N ALA A 30 -0.86 -5.11 -1.97
CA ALA A 30 -2.13 -4.84 -2.61
C ALA A 30 -3.08 -4.11 -1.66
N ASP A 31 -3.93 -3.26 -2.22
CA ASP A 31 -5.04 -2.64 -1.52
C ASP A 31 -6.29 -2.59 -2.39
N TRP A 32 -7.45 -2.75 -1.77
CA TRP A 32 -8.73 -2.51 -2.40
C TRP A 32 -9.32 -1.20 -1.90
N TRP A 33 -9.75 -0.37 -2.83
CA TRP A 33 -10.36 0.91 -2.52
C TRP A 33 -11.59 1.20 -3.37
N GLY A 34 -12.43 2.12 -2.93
CA GLY A 34 -13.61 2.54 -3.67
C GLY A 34 -14.26 3.78 -3.09
N ALA A 35 -15.36 4.20 -3.73
CA ALA A 35 -16.16 5.34 -3.32
C ALA A 35 -17.57 4.90 -2.89
N ARG A 36 -18.29 5.79 -2.19
CA ARG A 36 -19.74 5.65 -2.01
C ARG A 36 -20.44 6.10 -3.29
N GLU A 37 -21.60 5.51 -3.59
CA GLU A 37 -22.34 5.79 -4.84
C GLU A 37 -22.62 7.29 -5.08
N ASN A 38 -22.95 8.01 -4.00
CA ASN A 38 -23.33 9.43 -4.06
C ASN A 38 -22.16 10.40 -3.78
N CYS A 39 -20.93 9.91 -3.60
CA CYS A 39 -19.78 10.74 -3.21
C CYS A 39 -18.54 10.41 -4.03
N GLY A 40 -17.96 11.41 -4.69
CA GLY A 40 -16.69 11.26 -5.37
C GLY A 40 -15.54 11.25 -4.35
N CYS A 41 -14.48 10.49 -4.63
CA CYS A 41 -13.33 10.40 -3.75
C CYS A 41 -12.00 10.38 -4.48
N VAL A 42 -10.96 10.83 -3.77
CA VAL A 42 -9.55 10.71 -4.14
C VAL A 42 -8.89 9.71 -3.19
N TYR A 43 -8.15 8.77 -3.77
CA TYR A 43 -7.37 7.76 -3.06
C TYR A 43 -5.89 7.88 -3.40
N GLN A 44 -5.03 7.66 -2.41
CA GLN A 44 -3.59 7.51 -2.62
C GLN A 44 -3.05 6.37 -1.78
N LEU A 45 -2.08 5.64 -2.35
CA LEU A 45 -1.30 4.62 -1.67
C LEU A 45 0.17 5.01 -1.71
N ARG A 46 0.86 4.90 -0.57
CA ARG A 46 2.31 4.96 -0.48
C ARG A 46 2.82 3.74 0.26
N VAL A 47 3.73 3.01 -0.35
CA VAL A 47 4.40 1.87 0.28
C VAL A 47 5.89 2.07 0.20
N ARG A 48 6.60 1.88 1.31
CA ARG A 48 8.05 2.08 1.41
C ARG A 48 8.69 0.84 2.02
N LEU A 49 9.76 0.35 1.40
CA LEU A 49 10.66 -0.61 2.05
C LEU A 49 11.74 0.19 2.78
N LEU A 50 11.92 -0.11 4.06
CA LEU A 50 12.81 0.63 4.95
C LEU A 50 13.91 -0.28 5.51
N ASP A 51 15.07 0.31 5.79
CA ASP A 51 16.14 -0.35 6.51
C ASP A 51 15.88 -0.43 8.03
N VAL A 52 16.84 -1.01 8.77
CA VAL A 52 16.74 -1.16 10.25
C VAL A 52 16.63 0.18 11.00
N TYR A 53 17.05 1.28 10.38
CA TYR A 53 16.96 2.64 10.93
C TYR A 53 15.71 3.39 10.43
N GLU A 54 14.76 2.66 9.84
CA GLU A 54 13.56 3.21 9.20
C GLU A 54 13.85 4.17 8.03
N LYS A 55 15.04 4.09 7.43
CA LYS A 55 15.39 4.89 6.26
C LYS A 55 14.80 4.27 5.00
N GLU A 56 14.20 5.10 4.15
CA GLU A 56 13.64 4.68 2.87
C GLU A 56 14.74 4.14 1.94
N VAL A 57 14.59 2.88 1.52
CA VAL A 57 15.45 2.24 0.51
C VAL A 57 14.78 2.30 -0.85
N VAL A 58 13.50 1.92 -0.92
CA VAL A 58 12.68 2.03 -2.14
C VAL A 58 11.24 2.38 -1.80
N LYS A 59 10.56 3.06 -2.72
CA LYS A 59 9.16 3.45 -2.59
C LYS A 59 8.33 3.09 -3.81
N PHE A 60 7.07 2.82 -3.55
CA PHE A 60 5.99 2.79 -4.52
C PHE A 60 4.93 3.82 -4.12
N SER A 61 4.35 4.49 -5.09
CA SER A 61 3.23 5.41 -4.87
C SER A 61 2.23 5.28 -6.00
N ALA A 62 0.95 5.26 -5.63
CA ALA A 62 -0.15 5.25 -6.58
C ALA A 62 -1.15 6.35 -6.23
N SER A 63 -1.64 7.04 -7.25
CA SER A 63 -2.72 8.01 -7.15
C SER A 63 -3.61 7.85 -8.39
N PRO A 64 -4.45 6.79 -8.42
CA PRO A 64 -5.34 6.55 -9.55
C PRO A 64 -6.32 7.72 -9.76
N ASP A 65 -6.94 7.76 -10.94
CA ASP A 65 -7.93 8.78 -11.24
C ASP A 65 -9.08 8.78 -10.20
N PRO A 66 -9.53 9.98 -9.76
CA PRO A 66 -10.63 10.10 -8.82
C PRO A 66 -11.88 9.38 -9.31
N VAL A 67 -12.64 8.83 -8.37
CA VAL A 67 -13.99 8.35 -8.67
C VAL A 67 -14.94 9.54 -8.57
N LEU A 68 -15.72 9.77 -9.62
CA LEU A 68 -16.73 10.83 -9.64
C LEU A 68 -18.04 10.34 -9.01
N GLN A 69 -18.88 11.28 -8.59
CA GLN A 69 -20.20 10.94 -8.06
C GLN A 69 -21.03 10.25 -9.14
N TRP A 70 -21.79 9.21 -8.76
CA TRP A 70 -22.74 8.51 -9.64
C TRP A 70 -22.13 7.76 -10.84
N THR A 71 -20.80 7.62 -10.92
CA THR A 71 -20.16 6.98 -12.08
C THR A 71 -19.81 5.51 -11.88
N GLU A 72 -19.39 5.07 -10.69
CA GLU A 72 -18.92 3.69 -10.48
C GLU A 72 -19.24 3.14 -9.08
N ARG A 73 -19.72 1.88 -9.02
CA ARG A 73 -19.98 1.11 -7.79
C ARG A 73 -18.91 0.06 -7.46
N GLY A 74 -17.82 0.00 -8.23
CA GLY A 74 -16.81 -1.04 -8.12
C GLY A 74 -15.68 -0.71 -7.14
N CYS A 75 -15.20 -1.73 -6.41
CA CYS A 75 -13.90 -1.64 -5.77
C CYS A 75 -12.80 -1.81 -6.83
N ARG A 76 -11.80 -0.95 -6.78
CA ARG A 76 -10.60 -1.00 -7.61
C ARG A 76 -9.45 -1.55 -6.78
N GLN A 77 -8.58 -2.33 -7.41
CA GLN A 77 -7.37 -2.82 -6.76
C GLN A 77 -6.16 -1.99 -7.22
N VAL A 78 -5.27 -1.66 -6.28
CA VAL A 78 -3.90 -1.24 -6.57
C VAL A 78 -2.97 -2.31 -6.05
N SER A 79 -2.01 -2.74 -6.87
CA SER A 79 -1.00 -3.71 -6.48
C SER A 79 0.38 -3.35 -7.00
N HIS A 80 1.41 -3.74 -6.27
CA HIS A 80 2.80 -3.60 -6.68
C HIS A 80 3.64 -4.77 -6.18
N VAL A 81 4.69 -5.10 -6.91
CA VAL A 81 5.65 -6.15 -6.54
C VAL A 81 7.03 -5.52 -6.52
N PHE A 82 7.61 -5.40 -5.33
CA PHE A 82 9.00 -5.02 -5.17
C PHE A 82 9.88 -6.23 -5.48
N THR A 83 10.80 -6.04 -6.42
CA THR A 83 11.85 -7.02 -6.77
C THR A 83 13.18 -6.28 -6.82
N ASN A 84 14.30 -7.00 -6.68
CA ASN A 84 15.65 -6.44 -6.82
C ASN A 84 15.88 -5.16 -6.00
N PHE A 85 15.28 -5.06 -4.82
CA PHE A 85 15.29 -3.86 -3.96
C PHE A 85 16.58 -3.69 -3.14
N GLY A 86 17.59 -4.54 -3.37
CA GLY A 86 18.84 -4.53 -2.62
C GLY A 86 18.75 -5.27 -1.29
N LYS A 87 19.73 -5.02 -0.42
CA LYS A 87 19.86 -5.65 0.90
C LYS A 87 19.53 -4.67 2.02
N GLY A 88 19.36 -5.19 3.22
CA GLY A 88 19.16 -4.42 4.44
C GLY A 88 17.72 -3.98 4.66
N ILE A 89 16.75 -4.53 3.90
CA ILE A 89 15.33 -4.28 4.17
C ILE A 89 14.96 -4.94 5.49
N ARG A 90 14.23 -4.18 6.32
CA ARG A 90 13.68 -4.64 7.61
C ARG A 90 12.18 -4.41 7.70
N TYR A 91 11.70 -3.27 7.24
CA TYR A 91 10.30 -2.89 7.40
C TYR A 91 9.59 -2.61 6.09
N VAL A 92 8.26 -2.78 6.11
CA VAL A 92 7.34 -2.24 5.11
C VAL A 92 6.45 -1.19 5.76
N SER A 93 6.56 0.06 5.33
CA SER A 93 5.62 1.11 5.71
C SER A 93 4.50 1.19 4.68
N PHE A 94 3.27 0.90 5.10
CA PHE A 94 2.08 0.89 4.25
C PHE A 94 1.15 2.03 4.67
N GLU A 95 0.99 3.02 3.79
CA GLU A 95 0.23 4.24 4.04
C GLU A 95 -0.87 4.45 3.01
N GLN A 96 -2.10 4.60 3.49
CA GLN A 96 -3.26 4.93 2.66
C GLN A 96 -3.77 6.32 3.00
N TYR A 97 -4.26 7.02 1.98
CA TYR A 97 -4.84 8.34 2.11
C TYR A 97 -6.16 8.38 1.34
N GLY A 98 -7.15 8.99 1.96
CA GLY A 98 -8.47 9.21 1.36
C GLY A 98 -8.96 10.62 1.62
N ARG A 99 -9.63 11.21 0.64
CA ARG A 99 -10.48 12.38 0.85
C ARG A 99 -11.65 12.34 -0.13
N ASP A 100 -12.72 13.03 0.21
CA ASP A 100 -13.81 13.26 -0.72
C ASP A 100 -13.44 14.40 -1.69
N VAL A 101 -14.12 14.46 -2.84
CA VAL A 101 -13.88 15.50 -3.85
C VAL A 101 -14.57 16.82 -3.48
N SER A 102 -15.69 16.75 -2.75
CA SER A 102 -16.58 17.88 -2.50
C SER A 102 -16.38 18.57 -1.14
N SER A 103 -15.42 18.11 -0.33
CA SER A 103 -15.13 18.58 1.04
C SER A 103 -16.36 18.64 1.96
N TRP A 104 -17.27 17.67 1.83
CA TRP A 104 -18.45 17.53 2.66
C TRP A 104 -18.09 17.16 4.10
N VAL A 105 -18.82 17.72 5.07
CA VAL A 105 -18.69 17.36 6.49
C VAL A 105 -19.17 15.91 6.67
N GLY A 106 -18.24 14.99 6.92
CA GLY A 106 -18.56 13.57 7.21
C GLY A 106 -17.50 12.59 6.69
N HIS A 107 -17.89 11.31 6.58
CA HIS A 107 -17.01 10.20 6.18
C HIS A 107 -17.21 9.80 4.71
N TYR A 108 -16.88 10.72 3.80
CA TYR A 108 -17.14 10.58 2.35
C TYR A 108 -15.88 10.34 1.50
N GLY A 109 -14.72 10.20 2.15
CA GLY A 109 -13.47 9.86 1.47
C GLY A 109 -13.44 8.41 0.98
N ALA A 110 -12.30 8.03 0.39
CA ALA A 110 -12.10 6.69 -0.12
C ALA A 110 -12.31 5.62 0.98
N LEU A 111 -13.07 4.58 0.64
CA LEU A 111 -13.20 3.37 1.44
C LEU A 111 -12.03 2.46 1.09
N VAL A 112 -11.37 1.88 2.09
CA VAL A 112 -10.21 1.00 1.90
C VAL A 112 -10.39 -0.29 2.67
N THR A 113 -10.00 -1.42 2.10
CA THR A 113 -10.13 -2.75 2.72
C THR A 113 -9.19 -3.77 2.07
N HIS A 114 -9.07 -4.96 2.66
CA HIS A 114 -8.27 -6.07 2.13
C HIS A 114 -6.82 -5.67 1.77
N SER A 115 -6.25 -4.73 2.52
CA SER A 115 -4.84 -4.34 2.44
C SER A 115 -3.96 -5.55 2.78
N SER A 116 -2.92 -5.79 1.99
CA SER A 116 -2.01 -6.91 2.25
C SER A 116 -0.58 -6.60 1.86
N VAL A 117 0.33 -7.16 2.66
CA VAL A 117 1.77 -7.30 2.38
C VAL A 117 2.04 -8.80 2.40
N ARG A 118 2.68 -9.32 1.34
CA ARG A 118 3.00 -10.75 1.21
C ARG A 118 4.44 -10.89 0.74
N VAL A 119 5.17 -11.81 1.33
CA VAL A 119 6.50 -12.20 0.87
C VAL A 119 6.39 -13.47 0.04
N ARG A 120 6.96 -13.47 -1.17
CA ARG A 120 6.93 -14.59 -2.10
C ARG A 120 8.36 -15.00 -2.45
N ILE A 121 8.68 -16.28 -2.32
CA ILE A 121 9.94 -16.84 -2.77
C ILE A 121 9.85 -17.11 -4.28
N ARG A 122 10.86 -16.68 -5.03
CA ARG A 122 11.07 -17.02 -6.44
C ARG A 122 11.88 -18.30 -6.48
N LEU A 123 11.22 -19.41 -6.80
CA LEU A 123 11.91 -20.66 -7.11
C LEU A 123 12.48 -20.54 -8.52
N SER A 124 13.78 -20.80 -8.65
CA SER A 124 14.49 -20.96 -9.92
C SER A 124 14.11 -22.26 -10.61
#